data_AF-A0A816NU30-F1
#
_entry.id   AF-A0A816NU30-F1
#
_cell.length_a   1.000
_cell.length_b   1.000
_cell.length_c   1.000
_cell.angle_alpha   90.00
_cell.angle_beta   90.00
_cell.angle_gamma   90.00
#
_symmetry.space_group_name_H-M   'P 1'
#
loop_
_entity.id
_entity.type
_entity.pdbx_description
1 polymer ?
#
loop_
_entity_poly.entity_id
_entity_poly.type
_entity_poly.pdbx_seq_one_letter_code
_entity_poly.pdbx_strand_id
1 'polypeptide(L)'
;MLSNFLSNTFKIQAIINKILMECKDIDNAMHLFSSITKKSNYMYTIVFKGLITNNVAEKVLDLFDEMKIEPDQFNLSTLFNACAVLNNNRSMKIGKKLLDEMPENYRNNNITSTSAINMLMKFGDVESAERIFRSIKAKDIITYNATIKGYVGNEMFEKALDL
;
A
#
# COMPACT_ATOMS: atom_id res chain seq x y z
N MET A 1 6.42 12.71 31.48
CA MET A 1 5.30 13.08 30.58
C MET A 1 5.43 12.43 29.20
N LEU A 2 6.56 12.60 28.48
CA LEU A 2 6.79 11.99 27.16
C LEU A 2 6.74 10.45 27.15
N SER A 3 7.29 9.78 28.16
CA SER A 3 7.29 8.31 28.26
C SER A 3 5.88 7.71 28.37
N ASN A 4 4.99 8.33 29.16
CA ASN A 4 3.60 7.88 29.30
C ASN A 4 2.78 8.12 28.02
N PHE A 5 3.02 9.22 27.32
CA PHE A 5 2.38 9.51 26.04
C PHE A 5 2.80 8.52 24.94
N LEU A 6 4.11 8.25 24.84
CA LEU A 6 4.65 7.25 23.92
C LEU A 6 4.12 5.84 24.25
N SER A 7 4.13 5.45 25.53
CA SER A 7 3.59 4.15 26.00
C SER A 7 2.12 3.96 25.61
N ASN A 8 1.29 5.00 25.77
CA ASN A 8 -0.12 4.95 25.40
C ASN A 8 -0.30 4.84 23.88
N THR A 9 0.53 5.52 23.09
CA THR A 9 0.48 5.48 21.63
C THR A 9 0.81 4.08 21.10
N PHE A 10 1.86 3.43 21.61
CA PHE A 10 2.22 2.06 21.24
C PHE A 10 1.14 1.05 21.65
N LYS A 11 0.55 1.21 22.84
CA LYS A 11 -0.57 0.36 23.28
C LYS A 11 -1.78 0.50 22.35
N ILE A 12 -2.15 1.72 21.97
CA ILE A 12 -3.28 1.97 21.05
C ILE A 12 -3.01 1.34 19.67
N GLN A 13 -1.79 1.50 19.13
CA GLN A 13 -1.39 0.87 17.87
C GLN A 13 -1.50 -0.66 17.93
N ALA A 14 -1.00 -1.27 19.01
CA ALA A 14 -1.06 -2.71 19.21
C ALA A 14 -2.50 -3.21 19.34
N ILE A 15 -3.37 -2.47 20.03
CA ILE A 15 -4.80 -2.80 20.18
C ILE A 15 -5.49 -2.73 18.81
N ILE A 16 -5.31 -1.65 18.05
CA ILE A 16 -5.90 -1.52 16.71
C ILE A 16 -5.44 -2.68 15.81
N ASN A 17 -4.15 -2.98 15.81
CA ASN A 17 -3.62 -4.09 15.02
C ASN A 17 -4.22 -5.42 15.44
N LYS A 18 -4.32 -5.69 16.74
CA LYS A 18 -4.93 -6.91 17.28
C LYS A 18 -6.40 -7.04 16.86
N ILE A 19 -7.18 -5.97 17.00
CA ILE A 19 -8.60 -5.99 16.65
C ILE A 19 -8.77 -6.26 15.14
N LEU A 20 -7.97 -5.61 14.30
CA LEU A 20 -8.06 -5.79 12.84
C LEU A 20 -7.60 -7.16 12.38
N MET A 21 -6.55 -7.72 12.98
CA MET A 21 -5.92 -8.95 12.49
C MET A 21 -6.51 -10.22 13.11
N GLU A 22 -6.88 -10.19 14.40
CA GLU A 22 -7.37 -11.35 15.14
C GLU A 22 -8.89 -11.31 15.33
N CYS A 23 -9.43 -10.17 15.77
CA CYS A 23 -10.86 -10.06 16.08
C CYS A 23 -11.73 -9.81 14.84
N LYS A 24 -11.13 -9.31 13.75
CA LYS A 24 -11.81 -8.93 12.49
C LYS A 24 -12.97 -7.96 12.70
N ASP A 25 -12.94 -7.21 13.80
CA ASP A 25 -13.96 -6.24 14.17
C ASP A 25 -13.54 -4.86 13.66
N ILE A 26 -13.85 -4.63 12.38
CA ILE A 26 -13.47 -3.40 11.68
C ILE A 26 -14.11 -2.17 12.34
N ASP A 27 -15.36 -2.26 12.77
CA ASP A 27 -16.10 -1.09 13.26
C ASP A 27 -15.52 -0.57 14.57
N ASN A 28 -15.19 -1.47 15.51
CA ASN A 28 -14.52 -1.08 16.75
C ASN A 28 -13.10 -0.55 16.50
N ALA A 29 -12.35 -1.18 15.59
CA ALA A 29 -11.02 -0.68 15.22
C ALA A 29 -11.08 0.73 14.61
N MET A 30 -12.05 0.99 13.74
CA MET A 30 -12.24 2.29 13.09
C MET A 30 -12.76 3.34 14.07
N HIS A 31 -13.64 2.99 15.01
CA HIS A 31 -14.07 3.87 16.09
C HIS A 31 -12.90 4.27 17.00
N LEU A 32 -12.06 3.29 17.39
CA LEU A 32 -10.86 3.59 18.17
C LEU A 32 -9.89 4.47 17.38
N PHE A 33 -9.67 4.17 16.10
CA PHE A 33 -8.81 4.96 15.24
C PHE A 33 -9.31 6.40 15.06
N SER A 34 -10.62 6.59 14.85
CA SER A 34 -11.21 7.92 14.68
C SER A 34 -11.04 8.79 15.92
N SER A 35 -11.14 8.20 17.12
CA SER A 35 -10.94 8.88 18.41
C SER A 35 -9.53 9.44 18.64
N ILE A 36 -8.52 8.99 17.88
CA ILE A 36 -7.14 9.48 17.99
C ILE A 36 -7.01 10.84 17.32
N THR A 37 -6.71 11.89 18.10
CA THR A 37 -6.57 13.26 17.59
C THR A 37 -5.39 13.43 16.63
N LYS A 38 -4.21 12.89 16.98
CA LYS A 38 -2.99 13.00 16.16
C LYS A 38 -2.57 11.63 15.65
N LYS A 39 -2.95 11.34 14.41
CA LYS A 39 -2.63 10.08 13.71
C LYS A 39 -1.22 10.16 13.09
N SER A 40 -0.54 9.03 13.01
CA SER A 40 0.80 8.90 12.40
C SER A 40 0.75 7.98 11.18
N ASN A 41 1.72 8.11 10.28
CA ASN A 41 1.85 7.24 9.09
C ASN A 41 1.85 5.75 9.43
N TYR A 42 2.50 5.38 10.55
CA TYR A 42 2.49 4.01 11.04
C TYR A 42 1.09 3.51 11.43
N MET A 43 0.27 4.34 12.09
CA MET A 43 -1.12 3.98 12.42
C MET A 43 -1.97 3.78 11.16
N TYR A 44 -1.84 4.68 10.17
CA TYR A 44 -2.49 4.52 8.87
C TYR A 44 -2.04 3.22 8.18
N THR A 45 -0.74 2.88 8.24
CA THR A 45 -0.23 1.62 7.66
C THR A 45 -0.88 0.40 8.31
N ILE A 46 -1.02 0.39 9.64
CA ILE A 46 -1.72 -0.70 10.36
C ILE A 46 -3.17 -0.81 9.89
N VAL A 47 -3.90 0.30 9.90
CA VAL A 47 -5.32 0.30 9.54
C VAL A 47 -5.51 -0.10 8.08
N PHE A 48 -4.74 0.44 7.15
CA PHE A 48 -4.82 0.09 5.74
C PHE A 48 -4.57 -1.41 5.52
N LYS A 49 -3.52 -1.98 6.13
CA LYS A 49 -3.23 -3.43 6.03
C LYS A 49 -4.36 -4.27 6.61
N GLY A 50 -4.91 -3.86 7.75
CA GLY A 50 -6.04 -4.54 8.38
C GLY A 50 -7.30 -4.50 7.50
N LEU A 51 -7.63 -3.35 6.92
CA LEU A 51 -8.77 -3.20 6.01
C LEU A 51 -8.63 -4.05 4.74
N ILE A 52 -7.44 -4.10 4.14
CA ILE A 52 -7.15 -4.97 2.98
C ILE A 52 -7.34 -6.44 3.35
N THR A 53 -6.79 -6.86 4.50
CA THR A 53 -6.85 -8.27 4.96
C THR A 53 -8.28 -8.70 5.29
N ASN A 54 -9.16 -7.77 5.67
CA ASN A 54 -10.58 -8.01 5.91
C ASN A 54 -11.47 -7.73 4.69
N ASN A 55 -10.91 -7.68 3.48
CA ASN A 55 -11.64 -7.52 2.22
C ASN A 55 -12.51 -6.25 2.11
N VAL A 56 -12.13 -5.18 2.83
CA VAL A 56 -12.81 -3.87 2.78
C VAL A 56 -11.88 -2.78 2.25
N ALA A 57 -11.14 -3.11 1.18
CA ALA A 57 -10.11 -2.23 0.61
C ALA A 57 -10.63 -0.86 0.15
N GLU A 58 -11.93 -0.71 -0.16
CA GLU A 58 -12.51 0.58 -0.55
C GLU A 58 -12.39 1.62 0.59
N LYS A 59 -12.55 1.18 1.84
CA LYS A 59 -12.38 2.03 3.04
C LYS A 59 -10.94 2.56 3.17
N VAL A 60 -9.95 1.92 2.53
CA VAL A 60 -8.57 2.43 2.49
C VAL A 60 -8.49 3.70 1.66
N LEU A 61 -9.20 3.74 0.52
CA LEU A 61 -9.23 4.91 -0.36
C LEU A 61 -9.99 6.06 0.31
N ASP A 62 -11.11 5.76 0.96
CA ASP A 62 -11.87 6.77 1.73
C ASP A 62 -11.00 7.36 2.85
N LEU A 63 -10.28 6.51 3.57
CA LEU A 63 -9.42 6.97 4.66
C LEU A 63 -8.18 7.72 4.16
N PHE A 64 -7.70 7.40 2.96
CA PHE A 64 -6.66 8.16 2.29
C PHE A 64 -7.13 9.58 1.92
N ASP A 65 -8.37 9.73 1.42
CA ASP A 65 -8.96 11.03 1.12
C ASP A 65 -9.09 11.92 2.38
N GLU A 66 -9.27 11.30 3.55
CA GLU A 66 -9.31 11.98 4.85
C GLU A 66 -7.93 12.32 5.45
N MET A 67 -6.88 11.65 5.00
CA MET A 67 -5.53 11.76 5.53
C MET A 67 -5.00 13.20 5.36
N LYS A 68 -4.52 13.81 6.46
CA LYS A 68 -4.03 15.21 6.50
C LYS A 68 -2.50 15.31 6.57
N ILE A 69 -1.82 14.20 6.39
CA ILE A 69 -0.37 14.09 6.42
C ILE A 69 0.10 13.39 5.14
N GLU A 70 1.30 13.71 4.68
CA GLU A 70 1.86 13.07 3.50
C GLU A 70 2.16 11.58 3.76
N PRO A 71 1.71 10.67 2.88
CA PRO A 71 2.02 9.25 2.96
C PRO A 71 3.54 9.00 2.94
N ASP A 72 4.02 8.15 3.85
CA ASP A 72 5.37 7.63 3.73
C ASP A 72 5.45 6.42 2.77
N GLN A 73 6.65 5.90 2.57
CA GLN A 73 6.90 4.72 1.73
C GLN A 73 6.02 3.49 2.09
N PHE A 74 5.67 3.31 3.37
CA PHE A 74 4.87 2.16 3.81
C PHE A 74 3.39 2.40 3.54
N ASN A 75 2.90 3.62 3.74
CA ASN A 75 1.56 4.01 3.32
C ASN A 75 1.40 3.87 1.81
N LEU A 76 2.32 4.42 1.01
CA LEU A 76 2.31 4.31 -0.45
C LEU A 76 2.26 2.86 -0.90
N SER A 77 3.13 2.01 -0.34
CA SER A 77 3.15 0.59 -0.70
C SER A 77 1.84 -0.12 -0.38
N THR A 78 1.21 0.24 0.74
CA THR A 78 -0.07 -0.33 1.15
C THR A 78 -1.23 0.21 0.31
N LEU A 79 -1.19 1.49 -0.07
CA LEU A 79 -2.16 2.12 -0.97
C LEU A 79 -2.11 1.51 -2.38
N PHE A 80 -0.91 1.30 -2.94
CA PHE A 80 -0.75 0.60 -4.21
C PHE A 80 -1.30 -0.82 -4.16
N ASN A 81 -1.10 -1.54 -3.04
CA ASN A 81 -1.71 -2.85 -2.85
C ASN A 81 -3.25 -2.78 -2.78
N ALA A 82 -3.82 -1.81 -2.06
CA ALA A 82 -5.28 -1.61 -2.03
C ALA A 82 -5.82 -1.34 -3.44
N CYS A 83 -5.13 -0.49 -4.20
CA CYS A 83 -5.48 -0.19 -5.58
C CYS A 83 -5.43 -1.43 -6.48
N ALA A 84 -4.40 -2.25 -6.35
CA ALA A 84 -4.23 -3.50 -7.07
C ALA A 84 -5.33 -4.53 -6.76
N VAL A 85 -5.79 -4.59 -5.50
CA VAL A 85 -6.89 -5.46 -5.04
C VAL A 85 -8.23 -4.99 -5.58
N LEU A 86 -8.49 -3.69 -5.55
CA LEU A 86 -9.77 -3.11 -5.99
C LEU A 86 -9.95 -3.17 -7.51
N ASN A 87 -8.88 -2.98 -8.27
CA ASN A 87 -8.84 -3.09 -9.73
C ASN A 87 -10.03 -2.43 -10.47
N ASN A 88 -10.39 -1.24 -10.03
CA ASN A 88 -11.51 -0.46 -10.57
C ASN A 88 -11.05 0.95 -10.98
N ASN A 89 -11.91 1.68 -11.69
CA ASN A 89 -11.58 3.01 -12.23
C ASN A 89 -11.18 4.04 -11.16
N ARG A 90 -11.77 3.99 -9.95
CA ARG A 90 -11.40 4.90 -8.85
C ARG A 90 -9.98 4.60 -8.39
N SER A 91 -9.70 3.33 -8.09
CA SER A 91 -8.39 2.88 -7.65
C SER A 91 -7.28 3.14 -8.68
N MET A 92 -7.60 3.05 -9.97
CA MET A 92 -6.65 3.37 -11.05
C MET A 92 -6.28 4.85 -11.07
N LYS A 93 -7.26 5.75 -10.93
CA LYS A 93 -7.02 7.20 -10.87
C LYS A 93 -6.16 7.57 -9.66
N ILE A 94 -6.49 7.03 -8.49
CA ILE A 94 -5.73 7.26 -7.25
C ILE A 94 -4.31 6.70 -7.38
N GLY A 95 -4.16 5.47 -7.88
CA GLY A 95 -2.87 4.83 -8.06
C GLY A 95 -1.93 5.61 -8.99
N LYS A 96 -2.47 6.14 -10.11
CA LYS A 96 -1.71 6.99 -11.03
C LYS A 96 -1.32 8.33 -10.39
N LYS A 97 -2.25 8.98 -9.68
CA LYS A 97 -1.95 10.22 -8.93
C LYS A 97 -0.82 9.99 -7.91
N LEU A 98 -0.91 8.94 -7.10
CA LEU A 98 0.11 8.57 -6.13
C LEU A 98 1.47 8.31 -6.80
N LEU A 99 1.46 7.69 -7.97
CA LEU A 99 2.67 7.47 -8.76
C LEU A 99 3.28 8.75 -9.30
N ASP A 100 2.48 9.74 -9.71
CA ASP A 100 2.98 11.02 -10.21
C ASP A 100 3.56 11.87 -9.07
N GLU A 101 2.90 11.87 -7.91
CA GLU A 101 3.29 12.63 -6.72
C GLU A 101 4.39 11.94 -5.90
N MET A 102 4.77 10.70 -6.24
CA MET A 102 5.73 9.91 -5.47
C MET A 102 7.14 10.56 -5.45
N PRO A 103 7.71 10.82 -4.25
CA PRO A 103 9.08 11.29 -4.10
C PRO A 103 10.13 10.37 -4.72
N GLU A 104 11.18 10.97 -5.28
CA GLU A 104 12.26 10.24 -5.97
C GLU A 104 12.97 9.22 -5.08
N ASN A 105 13.14 9.51 -3.79
CA ASN A 105 13.73 8.57 -2.84
C ASN A 105 12.87 7.31 -2.62
N TYR A 106 11.54 7.42 -2.77
CA TYR A 106 10.64 6.26 -2.71
C TYR A 106 10.58 5.51 -4.05
N ARG A 107 10.77 6.17 -5.19
CA ARG A 107 10.98 5.51 -6.50
C ARG A 107 12.22 4.62 -6.51
N ASN A 108 13.25 5.01 -5.78
CA ASN A 108 14.48 4.22 -5.63
C ASN A 108 14.37 3.14 -4.54
N ASN A 109 13.25 3.03 -3.83
CA ASN A 109 13.00 1.98 -2.84
C ASN A 109 12.31 0.77 -3.50
N ASN A 110 12.92 -0.42 -3.39
CA ASN A 110 12.38 -1.63 -3.99
C ASN A 110 10.98 -1.98 -3.49
N ILE A 111 10.66 -1.77 -2.22
CA ILE A 111 9.36 -2.12 -1.64
C ILE A 111 8.26 -1.30 -2.32
N THR A 112 8.42 0.03 -2.35
CA THR A 112 7.43 0.93 -2.93
C THR A 112 7.32 0.72 -4.44
N SER A 113 8.44 0.65 -5.15
CA SER A 113 8.43 0.43 -6.60
C SER A 113 7.88 -0.94 -6.99
N THR A 114 8.14 -2.00 -6.22
CA THR A 114 7.56 -3.34 -6.46
C THR A 114 6.04 -3.34 -6.27
N SER A 115 5.53 -2.67 -5.24
CA SER A 115 4.08 -2.55 -5.04
C SER A 115 3.39 -1.75 -6.16
N ALA A 116 4.04 -0.68 -6.64
CA ALA A 116 3.58 0.08 -7.81
C ALA A 116 3.57 -0.78 -9.10
N ILE A 117 4.62 -1.57 -9.34
CA ILE A 117 4.68 -2.52 -10.47
C ILE A 117 3.50 -3.50 -10.39
N ASN A 118 3.28 -4.13 -9.23
CA ASN A 118 2.17 -5.06 -9.05
C ASN A 118 0.81 -4.40 -9.31
N MET A 119 0.61 -3.16 -8.85
CA MET A 119 -0.60 -2.39 -9.13
C MET A 119 -0.79 -2.13 -10.64
N LEU A 120 0.23 -1.62 -11.33
CA LEU A 120 0.14 -1.34 -12.77
C LEU A 120 -0.10 -2.61 -13.58
N MET A 121 0.56 -3.72 -13.23
CA MET A 121 0.32 -5.02 -13.85
C MET A 121 -1.13 -5.50 -13.65
N LYS A 122 -1.74 -5.24 -12.49
CA LYS A 122 -3.16 -5.56 -12.24
C LYS A 122 -4.11 -4.71 -13.07
N PHE A 123 -3.73 -3.47 -13.36
CA PHE A 123 -4.47 -2.57 -14.24
C PHE A 123 -4.25 -2.85 -15.74
N GLY A 124 -3.36 -3.78 -16.10
CA GLY A 124 -2.96 -4.04 -17.48
C GLY A 124 -2.03 -2.97 -18.08
N ASP A 125 -1.55 -2.02 -17.29
CA ASP A 125 -0.62 -0.96 -17.73
C ASP A 125 0.82 -1.47 -17.68
N VAL A 126 1.09 -2.50 -18.49
CA VAL A 126 2.36 -3.24 -18.48
C VAL A 126 3.54 -2.35 -18.87
N GLU A 127 3.34 -1.44 -19.81
CA GLU A 127 4.39 -0.50 -20.26
C GLU A 127 4.87 0.39 -19.11
N SER A 128 3.95 0.96 -18.32
CA SER A 128 4.32 1.76 -17.16
C SER A 128 5.01 0.92 -16.09
N ALA A 129 4.56 -0.31 -15.86
CA ALA A 129 5.18 -1.22 -14.92
C ALA A 129 6.63 -1.53 -15.33
N GLU A 130 6.89 -1.78 -16.62
CA GLU A 130 8.24 -2.00 -17.15
C GLU A 130 9.16 -0.79 -16.99
N ARG A 131 8.65 0.43 -17.21
CA ARG A 131 9.45 1.65 -17.00
C ARG A 131 9.93 1.76 -15.56
N ILE A 132 9.05 1.49 -14.59
CA ILE A 132 9.42 1.48 -13.17
C ILE A 132 10.40 0.34 -12.89
N PHE A 133 10.14 -0.87 -13.40
CA PHE A 133 11.06 -2.00 -13.23
C PHE A 133 12.47 -1.65 -13.73
N ARG A 134 12.59 -1.10 -14.94
CA ARG A 134 13.89 -0.72 -15.52
C ARG A 134 14.61 0.37 -14.73
N SER A 135 13.90 1.31 -14.10
CA SER A 135 14.53 2.38 -13.31
C SER A 135 15.12 1.93 -11.97
N ILE A 136 14.68 0.78 -11.43
CA ILE A 136 15.24 0.22 -10.19
C ILE A 136 16.69 -0.23 -10.41
N LYS A 137 17.64 0.44 -9.75
CA LYS A 137 19.09 0.18 -9.90
C LYS A 137 19.51 -1.21 -9.43
N ALA A 138 19.01 -1.65 -8.27
CA ALA A 138 19.35 -2.92 -7.64
C ALA A 138 18.06 -3.68 -7.29
N LYS A 139 17.54 -4.43 -8.27
CA LYS A 139 16.32 -5.22 -8.10
C LYS A 139 16.59 -6.42 -7.20
N ASP A 140 15.67 -6.69 -6.29
CA ASP A 140 15.69 -7.91 -5.48
C ASP A 140 14.78 -8.99 -6.07
N ILE A 141 14.85 -10.19 -5.49
CA ILE A 141 14.04 -11.35 -5.90
C ILE A 141 12.54 -11.07 -5.82
N ILE A 142 12.10 -10.18 -4.92
CA ILE A 142 10.68 -9.84 -4.76
C ILE A 142 10.24 -8.99 -5.95
N THR A 143 11.06 -8.03 -6.38
CA THR A 143 10.80 -7.24 -7.60
C THR A 143 10.71 -8.12 -8.84
N TYR A 144 11.65 -9.06 -9.04
CA TYR A 144 11.60 -10.00 -10.18
C TYR A 144 10.33 -10.86 -10.15
N ASN A 145 10.02 -11.47 -9.00
CA ASN A 145 8.85 -12.32 -8.85
C ASN A 145 7.54 -11.56 -9.12
N ALA A 146 7.44 -10.31 -8.68
CA ALA A 146 6.27 -9.47 -8.93
C ALA A 146 6.11 -9.18 -10.44
N THR A 147 7.20 -8.84 -11.14
CA THR A 147 7.18 -8.57 -12.58
C THR A 147 6.82 -9.82 -13.39
N ILE A 148 7.45 -10.96 -13.11
CA ILE A 148 7.16 -12.25 -13.77
C ILE A 148 5.70 -12.62 -13.59
N LYS A 149 5.20 -12.57 -12.35
CA LYS A 149 3.78 -12.82 -12.06
C LYS A 149 2.86 -11.85 -12.79
N GLY A 150 3.28 -10.58 -12.90
CA GLY A 150 2.58 -9.55 -13.66
C GLY A 150 2.47 -9.89 -15.15
N TYR A 151 3.57 -10.30 -15.78
CA TYR A 151 3.57 -10.73 -17.18
C TYR A 151 2.70 -11.96 -17.43
N VAL A 152 2.81 -12.99 -16.58
CA VAL A 152 1.97 -14.19 -16.68
C VAL A 152 0.49 -13.82 -16.56
N GLY A 153 0.14 -12.93 -15.63
CA GLY A 153 -1.24 -12.45 -15.47
C GLY A 153 -1.77 -11.58 -16.61
N ASN A 154 -0.88 -11.06 -17.46
CA ASN A 154 -1.21 -10.30 -18.67
C ASN A 154 -0.91 -11.11 -19.95
N GLU A 155 -0.75 -12.43 -19.83
CA GLU A 155 -0.52 -13.36 -20.95
C GLU A 155 0.76 -13.08 -21.77
N MET A 156 1.74 -12.38 -21.18
CA MET A 156 3.01 -12.05 -21.81
C MET A 156 4.10 -13.07 -21.45
N PHE A 157 3.88 -14.34 -21.80
CA PHE A 157 4.72 -15.46 -21.33
C PHE A 157 6.18 -15.36 -21.79
N GLU A 158 6.44 -14.92 -23.02
CA GLU A 158 7.82 -14.74 -23.52
C GLU A 158 8.60 -13.76 -22.65
N LYS A 159 7.99 -12.61 -22.32
CA LYS A 159 8.61 -11.62 -21.43
C LYS A 159 8.85 -12.16 -20.02
N ALA A 160 8.03 -13.10 -19.56
CA ALA A 160 8.20 -13.76 -18.26
C ALA A 160 9.38 -14.74 -18.25
N LEU A 161 9.66 -15.40 -19.37
CA LEU A 161 10.80 -16.31 -19.54
C LEU A 161 12.12 -15.57 -19.76
N ASP A 162 12.07 -14.40 -20.38
CA ASP A 162 13.24 -13.55 -20.67
C ASP A 162 13.76 -12.75 -19.46
N LEU A 163 13.04 -12.79 -18.32
CA LEU A 163 13.34 -11.97 -17.14
C LEU A 163 14.25 -12.70 -16.12
#